data_AF-A0A2N4YP67-F1
#
_entry.id   AF-A0A2N4YP67-F1
#
_cell.length_a   1.000
_cell.length_b   1.000
_cell.length_c   1.000
_cell.angle_alpha   90.00
_cell.angle_beta   90.00
_cell.angle_gamma   90.00
#
_symmetry.space_group_name_H-M   'P 1'
#
loop_
_entity.id
_entity.type
_entity.pdbx_description
1 polymer ?
#
loop_
_entity_poly.entity_id
_entity_poly.type
_entity_poly.pdbx_seq_one_letter_code
_entity_poly.pdbx_strand_id
1 'polypeptide(L)'
;MIERGKFRSLTLVNWNGFFARTFDLDELVTTLSGGNGAGKSTTMAAFVTALIPDLTLLHFRNTTEAGATSGSRDKGLHGKLRAGVCYSVLDVINSRHQRVVVGVRLQQVAGRDRKVDIKPFAIQGLPTSILPTQLLTE
;
A
#
# COMPACT_ATOMS: atom_id res chain seq x y z
N MET A 1 29.90 -0.64 12.87
CA MET A 1 29.02 0.00 11.86
C MET A 1 27.58 -0.37 12.22
N ILE A 2 26.65 0.58 12.30
CA ILE A 2 25.25 0.28 12.68
C ILE A 2 24.48 -0.09 11.41
N GLU A 3 23.84 -1.26 11.40
CA GLU A 3 22.98 -1.68 10.30
C GLU A 3 21.63 -0.94 10.36
N ARG A 4 21.20 -0.39 9.22
CA ARG A 4 19.94 0.34 9.11
C ARG A 4 18.85 -0.61 8.64
N GLY A 5 17.65 -0.45 9.20
CA GLY A 5 16.49 -1.19 8.71
C GLY A 5 16.16 -0.87 7.26
N LYS A 6 15.54 -1.83 6.57
CA LYS A 6 15.19 -1.75 5.15
C LYS A 6 13.76 -2.24 4.93
N PHE A 7 13.04 -1.56 4.03
CA PHE A 7 11.85 -2.12 3.43
C PHE A 7 12.29 -3.23 2.46
N ARG A 8 11.76 -4.43 2.63
CA ARG A 8 12.03 -5.57 1.75
C ARG A 8 11.09 -5.62 0.57
N SER A 9 9.81 -5.41 0.82
CA SER A 9 8.80 -5.52 -0.21
C SER A 9 7.51 -4.79 0.15
N LEU A 10 6.73 -4.53 -0.88
CA LEU A 10 5.36 -4.01 -0.80
C LEU A 10 4.43 -5.04 -1.44
N THR A 11 3.42 -5.48 -0.70
CA THR A 11 2.37 -6.38 -1.18
C THR A 11 1.03 -5.65 -1.28
N LEU A 12 0.38 -5.79 -2.43
CA LEU A 12 -0.97 -5.30 -2.73
C LEU A 12 -1.88 -6.51 -2.93
N VAL A 13 -3.01 -6.53 -2.21
CA VAL A 13 -4.08 -7.51 -2.42
C VAL A 13 -5.38 -6.79 -2.74
N ASN A 14 -6.03 -7.23 -3.82
CA ASN A 14 -7.32 -6.77 -4.32
C ASN A 14 -7.38 -5.25 -4.61
N TRP A 15 -6.27 -4.69 -5.10
CA TRP A 15 -6.24 -3.34 -5.66
C TRP A 15 -6.67 -3.36 -7.13
N ASN A 16 -7.14 -2.23 -7.64
CA ASN A 16 -7.45 -2.11 -9.05
C ASN A 16 -6.17 -2.29 -9.90
N GLY A 17 -6.17 -3.29 -10.77
CA GLY A 17 -5.00 -3.74 -11.52
C GLY A 17 -4.12 -4.78 -10.82
N PHE A 18 -4.36 -5.09 -9.54
CA PHE A 18 -3.55 -6.05 -8.77
C PHE A 18 -4.44 -6.93 -7.87
N PHE A 19 -4.72 -8.17 -8.30
CA PHE A 19 -5.41 -9.13 -7.43
C PHE A 19 -4.53 -9.53 -6.24
N ALA A 20 -3.29 -9.93 -6.49
CA ALA A 20 -2.31 -10.24 -5.46
C ALA A 20 -0.91 -10.05 -6.07
N ARG A 21 -0.17 -9.03 -5.63
CA ARG A 21 1.14 -8.69 -6.18
C ARG A 21 2.10 -8.22 -5.11
N THR A 22 3.30 -8.77 -5.12
CA THR A 22 4.43 -8.29 -4.32
C THR A 22 5.46 -7.64 -5.23
N PHE A 23 6.00 -6.53 -4.76
CA PHE A 23 7.11 -5.81 -5.35
C PHE A 23 8.25 -5.85 -4.34
N ASP A 24 9.32 -6.56 -4.67
CA ASP A 24 10.55 -6.47 -3.89
C ASP A 24 11.16 -5.08 -4.08
N LEU A 25 11.73 -4.56 -3.00
CA LEU A 25 12.36 -3.25 -2.95
C LEU A 25 13.87 -3.43 -2.88
N ASP A 26 14.55 -2.81 -3.83
CA ASP A 26 16.00 -2.75 -3.88
C ASP A 26 16.56 -1.97 -2.68
N GLU A 27 17.79 -2.29 -2.28
CA GLU A 27 18.46 -1.65 -1.14
C GLU A 27 18.72 -0.16 -1.35
N LEU A 28 18.79 0.27 -2.61
CA LEU A 28 19.09 1.64 -3.02
C LEU A 28 17.91 2.28 -3.75
N VAL A 29 17.56 1.78 -4.94
CA VAL A 29 16.58 2.43 -5.82
C VAL A 29 15.71 1.41 -6.52
N THR A 30 14.40 1.54 -6.32
CA THR A 30 13.40 0.77 -7.06
C THR A 30 12.65 1.67 -8.04
N THR A 31 12.64 1.31 -9.32
CA THR A 31 11.94 2.04 -10.38
C THR A 31 10.67 1.30 -10.80
N LEU A 32 9.53 1.99 -10.82
CA LEU A 32 8.31 1.49 -11.44
C LEU A 32 8.25 1.96 -12.90
N SER A 33 8.40 1.04 -13.85
CA SER A 33 8.31 1.32 -15.29
C SER A 33 7.04 0.72 -15.91
N GLY A 34 6.62 1.27 -17.05
CA GLY A 34 5.43 0.81 -17.78
C GLY A 34 4.61 1.96 -18.36
N GLY A 35 3.63 1.64 -19.22
CA GLY A 35 2.76 2.62 -19.88
C GLY A 35 1.78 3.34 -18.95
N ASN A 36 0.98 4.24 -19.52
CA ASN A 36 -0.13 4.89 -18.80
C ASN A 36 -1.16 3.84 -18.36
N GLY A 37 -1.69 3.98 -17.15
CA GLY A 37 -2.65 3.01 -16.60
C GLY A 37 -2.04 1.70 -16.07
N ALA A 38 -0.73 1.48 -16.21
CA ALA A 38 -0.06 0.25 -15.73
C ALA A 38 -0.05 0.05 -14.19
N GLY A 39 -0.70 0.93 -13.43
CA GLY A 39 -0.81 0.81 -11.98
C GLY A 39 0.35 1.40 -11.16
N LYS A 40 1.35 2.06 -11.80
CA LYS A 40 2.51 2.67 -11.10
C LYS A 40 2.10 3.59 -9.94
N SER A 41 1.23 4.57 -10.20
CA SER A 41 0.74 5.49 -9.17
C SER A 41 -0.15 4.80 -8.14
N THR A 42 -0.78 3.68 -8.50
CA THR A 42 -1.55 2.85 -7.56
C THR A 42 -0.62 2.11 -6.62
N THR A 43 0.50 1.56 -7.10
CA THR A 43 1.55 0.97 -6.27
C THR A 43 2.10 1.99 -5.26
N MET A 44 2.40 3.21 -5.71
CA MET A 44 2.83 4.29 -4.79
C MET A 44 1.74 4.70 -3.80
N ALA A 45 0.48 4.78 -4.24
CA ALA A 45 -0.63 5.08 -3.35
C ALA A 45 -0.78 4.01 -2.25
N ALA A 46 -0.64 2.73 -2.60
CA ALA A 46 -0.66 1.64 -1.63
C ALA A 46 0.48 1.78 -0.61
N PHE A 47 1.72 2.00 -1.06
CA PHE A 47 2.87 2.24 -0.18
C PHE A 47 2.61 3.36 0.83
N VAL A 48 2.16 4.53 0.37
CA VAL A 48 1.87 5.68 1.23
C VAL A 48 0.72 5.38 2.18
N THR A 49 -0.31 4.65 1.72
CA THR A 49 -1.46 4.29 2.56
C THR A 49 -1.08 3.34 3.70
N ALA A 50 -0.17 2.39 3.46
CA ALA A 50 0.36 1.53 4.51
C ALA A 50 1.26 2.30 5.49
N LEU A 51 2.00 3.30 5.01
CA LEU A 51 2.87 4.14 5.84
C LEU A 51 2.09 5.14 6.71
N ILE A 52 1.02 5.73 6.16
CA ILE A 52 0.22 6.78 6.78
C ILE A 52 -1.26 6.40 6.64
N PRO A 53 -1.79 5.52 7.50
CA PRO A 53 -3.16 5.02 7.41
C PRO A 53 -4.20 6.03 7.92
N ASP A 54 -4.09 7.29 7.50
CA ASP A 54 -4.94 8.39 7.93
C ASP A 54 -5.70 9.00 6.75
N LEU A 55 -6.99 8.70 6.66
CA LEU A 55 -7.85 9.21 5.60
C LEU A 55 -7.99 10.74 5.61
N THR A 56 -7.66 11.43 6.70
CA THR A 56 -7.66 12.90 6.74
C THR A 56 -6.52 13.49 5.92
N LEU A 57 -5.38 12.79 5.86
CA LEU A 57 -4.17 13.20 5.15
C LEU A 57 -4.06 12.61 3.73
N LEU A 58 -4.58 11.40 3.51
CA LEU A 58 -4.47 10.73 2.22
C LEU A 58 -5.31 11.44 1.14
N HIS A 59 -4.63 11.99 0.14
CA HIS A 59 -5.26 12.62 -1.02
C HIS A 59 -4.42 12.37 -2.29
N PHE A 60 -4.87 11.45 -3.13
CA PHE A 60 -4.17 11.03 -4.35
C PHE A 60 -4.74 11.78 -5.56
N ARG A 61 -4.21 12.98 -5.80
CA ARG A 61 -4.59 13.80 -6.96
C ARG A 61 -3.87 13.37 -8.23
N ASN A 62 -4.44 13.76 -9.37
CA ASN A 62 -3.72 13.68 -10.64
C ASN A 62 -2.52 14.62 -10.62
N THR A 63 -1.46 14.24 -11.32
CA THR A 63 -0.22 15.04 -11.39
C THR A 63 -0.44 16.40 -12.04
N THR A 64 -1.43 16.52 -12.93
CA THR A 64 -1.84 17.77 -13.59
C THR A 64 -2.50 18.77 -12.64
N GLU A 65 -2.94 18.32 -11.46
CA GLU A 65 -3.62 19.14 -10.44
C GLU A 65 -2.69 19.48 -9.26
N ALA A 66 -1.39 19.32 -9.44
CA ALA A 66 -0.39 19.69 -8.44
C ALA A 66 -0.53 21.18 -8.09
N GLY A 67 -0.78 21.49 -6.81
CA GLY A 67 -0.93 22.86 -6.32
C GLY A 67 -2.35 23.44 -6.37
N ALA A 68 -3.35 22.70 -6.86
CA ALA A 68 -4.74 23.15 -6.80
C ALA A 68 -5.22 23.29 -5.35
N THR A 69 -5.83 24.41 -4.98
CA THR A 69 -6.41 24.63 -3.64
C THR A 69 -7.84 24.10 -3.55
N SER A 70 -8.47 23.76 -4.68
CA SER A 70 -9.77 23.10 -4.70
C SER A 70 -9.65 21.69 -4.13
N GLY A 71 -10.27 21.48 -2.96
CA GLY A 71 -10.43 20.15 -2.40
C GLY A 71 -11.46 19.38 -3.23
N SER A 72 -11.02 18.53 -4.14
CA SER A 72 -11.91 17.48 -4.67
C SER A 72 -12.44 16.67 -3.47
N ARG A 73 -13.75 16.41 -3.45
CA ARG A 73 -14.35 15.49 -2.47
C ARG A 73 -13.81 14.06 -2.64
N ASP A 74 -13.36 13.72 -3.84
CA ASP A 74 -12.71 12.44 -4.12
C ASP A 74 -11.22 12.49 -3.75
N LYS A 75 -10.88 11.77 -2.68
CA LYS A 75 -9.49 11.62 -2.22
C LYS A 75 -8.66 10.66 -3.09
N GLY A 76 -9.27 10.05 -4.11
CA GLY A 76 -8.59 9.23 -5.11
C GLY A 76 -8.21 7.82 -4.66
N LEU A 77 -8.50 7.44 -3.40
CA LEU A 77 -8.21 6.09 -2.88
C LEU A 77 -9.29 5.07 -3.27
N HIS A 78 -10.58 5.44 -3.22
CA HIS A 78 -11.69 4.51 -3.45
C HIS A 78 -11.59 3.80 -4.81
N GLY A 79 -11.37 4.55 -5.90
CA GLY A 79 -11.26 3.99 -7.26
C GLY A 79 -9.99 3.17 -7.52
N LYS A 80 -9.03 3.18 -6.58
CA LYS A 80 -7.82 2.34 -6.64
C LYS A 80 -8.04 0.97 -6.00
N LEU A 81 -9.15 0.76 -5.31
CA LEU A 81 -9.52 -0.51 -4.69
C LEU A 81 -10.55 -1.24 -5.53
N ARG A 82 -10.66 -2.56 -5.35
CA ARG A 82 -11.80 -3.35 -5.83
C ARG A 82 -12.81 -3.54 -4.70
N ALA A 83 -13.97 -4.09 -5.04
CA ALA A 83 -14.94 -4.51 -4.04
C ALA A 83 -14.38 -5.64 -3.15
N GLY A 84 -14.79 -5.67 -1.89
CA GLY A 84 -14.33 -6.65 -0.90
C GLY A 84 -13.16 -6.15 -0.06
N VAL A 85 -12.42 -7.09 0.52
CA VAL A 85 -11.26 -6.80 1.38
C VAL A 85 -10.05 -6.55 0.50
N CYS A 86 -9.30 -5.50 0.81
CA CYS A 86 -8.03 -5.16 0.18
C CYS A 86 -6.94 -5.06 1.26
N TYR A 87 -5.69 -5.28 0.86
CA TYR A 87 -4.54 -5.11 1.75
C TYR A 87 -3.44 -4.31 1.07
N SER A 88 -2.76 -3.47 1.84
CA SER A 88 -1.43 -2.96 1.49
C SER A 88 -0.48 -3.21 2.65
N VAL A 89 0.63 -3.88 2.37
CA VAL A 89 1.52 -4.45 3.38
C VAL A 89 2.97 -4.18 3.04
N LEU A 90 3.73 -3.72 4.02
CA LEU A 90 5.17 -3.49 3.98
C LEU A 90 5.86 -4.58 4.80
N ASP A 91 6.75 -5.32 4.16
CA ASP A 91 7.66 -6.24 4.82
C ASP A 91 8.97 -5.51 5.13
N VAL A 92 9.39 -5.49 6.39
CA VAL A 92 10.50 -4.66 6.86
C VAL A 92 11.44 -5.51 7.72
N ILE A 93 12.75 -5.31 7.55
CA ILE A 93 13.76 -5.77 8.51
C ILE A 93 14.25 -4.56 9.29
N ASN A 94 14.15 -4.60 10.60
CA ASN A 94 14.69 -3.54 11.45
C ASN A 94 16.21 -3.72 11.68
N SER A 95 16.84 -2.77 12.38
CA SER A 95 18.28 -2.82 12.70
C SER A 95 18.71 -3.95 13.66
N ARG A 96 17.76 -4.76 14.15
CA ARG A 96 18.00 -5.95 14.98
C ARG A 96 17.78 -7.25 14.19
N HIS A 97 17.72 -7.17 12.86
CA HIS A 97 17.38 -8.29 11.96
C HIS A 97 16.03 -8.94 12.23
N GLN A 98 15.10 -8.22 12.88
CA GLN A 98 13.77 -8.73 13.10
C GLN A 98 12.89 -8.37 11.92
N ARG A 99 12.22 -9.38 11.37
CA ARG A 99 11.17 -9.18 10.38
C ARG A 99 9.91 -8.67 11.05
N VAL A 100 9.41 -7.54 10.55
CA VAL A 100 8.15 -6.94 10.96
C VAL A 100 7.34 -6.67 9.71
N VAL A 101 6.12 -7.22 9.67
CA VAL A 101 5.17 -6.97 8.59
C VAL A 101 4.15 -5.98 9.11
N VAL A 102 4.04 -4.82 8.48
CA VAL A 102 3.06 -3.78 8.84
C VAL A 102 2.15 -3.53 7.66
N GLY A 103 0.89 -3.20 7.92
CA GLY A 103 -0.01 -2.96 6.81
C GLY A 103 -1.37 -2.45 7.22
N VAL A 104 -2.24 -2.38 6.23
CA VAL A 104 -3.60 -1.88 6.35
C VAL A 104 -4.55 -2.82 5.64
N ARG A 105 -5.67 -3.12 6.31
CA ARG A 105 -6.85 -3.65 5.67
C ARG A 105 -7.67 -2.47 5.17
N LEU A 106 -8.05 -2.48 3.90
CA LEU A 106 -8.97 -1.50 3.32
C LEU A 106 -10.24 -2.19 2.84
N GLN A 107 -11.34 -1.45 2.85
CA GLN A 107 -12.60 -1.93 2.27
C GLN A 107 -13.44 -0.74 1.78
N GLN A 108 -13.97 -0.84 0.56
CA GLN A 108 -14.98 0.11 0.08
C GLN A 108 -16.26 -0.05 0.90
N VAL A 109 -16.80 1.05 1.41
CA VAL A 109 -18.03 1.03 2.21
C VAL A 109 -19.23 1.15 1.28
N ALA A 110 -19.97 0.06 1.12
CA ALA A 110 -21.16 0.03 0.27
C ALA A 110 -22.19 1.09 0.69
N GLY A 111 -22.81 1.74 -0.30
CA GLY A 111 -23.87 2.73 -0.07
C GLY A 111 -23.42 4.05 0.57
N ARG A 112 -22.11 4.30 0.70
CA ARG A 112 -21.57 5.58 1.18
C ARG A 112 -20.64 6.19 0.15
N ASP A 113 -20.90 7.45 -0.19
CA ASP A 113 -20.21 8.20 -1.26
C ASP A 113 -18.68 8.05 -1.21
N ARG A 114 -18.16 7.12 -2.04
CA ARG A 114 -16.75 6.79 -2.22
C ARG A 114 -15.96 6.60 -0.91
N LYS A 115 -16.62 6.17 0.17
CA LYS A 115 -15.99 6.00 1.48
C LYS A 115 -15.16 4.72 1.52
N VAL A 116 -13.97 4.81 2.10
CA VAL A 116 -13.08 3.68 2.37
C VAL A 116 -12.94 3.51 3.88
N ASP A 117 -13.04 2.28 4.37
CA ASP A 117 -12.63 1.88 5.72
C ASP A 117 -11.14 1.51 5.70
N ILE A 118 -10.41 1.87 6.75
CA ILE A 118 -8.99 1.56 6.91
C ILE A 118 -8.72 1.06 8.32
N LYS A 119 -8.04 -0.08 8.44
CA LYS A 119 -7.64 -0.65 9.73
C LYS A 119 -6.17 -1.08 9.67
N PRO A 120 -5.27 -0.38 10.38
CA PRO A 120 -3.86 -0.76 10.44
C PRO A 120 -3.66 -2.04 11.28
N PHE A 121 -2.61 -2.78 10.97
CA PHE A 121 -2.18 -3.94 11.72
C PHE A 121 -0.66 -4.13 11.62
N ALA A 122 -0.11 -4.96 12.51
CA ALA A 122 1.28 -5.38 12.49
C ALA A 122 1.37 -6.86 12.85
N ILE A 123 2.32 -7.56 12.25
CA ILE A 123 2.63 -8.97 12.48
C ILE A 123 4.13 -9.07 12.76
N GLN A 124 4.47 -9.67 13.88
CA GLN A 124 5.83 -9.92 14.31
C GLN A 124 6.06 -11.44 14.40
N GLY A 125 7.32 -11.86 14.21
CA GLY A 125 7.67 -13.29 14.31
C GLY A 125 7.20 -14.14 13.13
N LEU A 126 6.79 -13.52 12.00
CA LEU A 126 6.43 -14.27 10.79
C LEU A 126 7.69 -14.92 10.18
N PRO A 127 7.73 -16.26 10.02
CA PRO A 127 8.86 -16.95 9.40
C PRO A 127 9.18 -16.37 8.02
N THR A 128 10.46 -16.17 7.70
CA THR A 128 10.92 -15.57 6.44
C THR A 128 10.50 -16.34 5.20
N SER A 129 10.19 -17.64 5.34
CA SER A 129 9.66 -18.50 4.27
C SER A 129 8.22 -18.16 3.86
N ILE A 130 7.45 -17.49 4.73
CA ILE A 130 6.06 -17.11 4.43
C ILE A 130 6.05 -15.72 3.79
N LEU A 131 5.57 -15.65 2.54
CA LEU A 131 5.41 -14.38 1.84
C LEU A 131 4.11 -13.69 2.28
N PRO A 132 4.08 -12.35 2.39
CA PRO A 132 2.86 -11.65 2.78
C PRO A 132 1.69 -11.93 1.82
N THR A 133 1.95 -12.16 0.53
CA THR A 133 0.89 -12.54 -0.42
C THR A 133 0.19 -13.82 -0.01
N GLN A 134 0.94 -14.87 0.34
CA GLN A 134 0.40 -16.17 0.72
C GLN A 134 -0.51 -16.03 1.94
N LEU A 135 -0.03 -15.32 2.96
CA LEU A 135 -0.75 -15.06 4.21
C LEU A 135 -2.10 -14.33 4.02
N LEU A 136 -2.23 -13.50 2.97
CA LEU A 136 -3.35 -12.57 2.80
C LEU A 136 -4.34 -13.01 1.70
N THR A 137 -4.03 -14.08 0.98
CA THR A 137 -4.88 -14.64 -0.08
C THR A 137 -5.46 -16.01 0.26
N GLU A 138 -5.03 -16.60 1.38
CA GLU A 138 -5.71 -17.73 2.03
C GLU A 138 -7.03 -17.27 2.67
#